data_AF-A0A969TP30-F1
#
_entry.id   AF-A0A969TP30-F1
#
_cell.length_a   1.000
_cell.length_b   1.000
_cell.length_c   1.000
_cell.angle_alpha   90.00
_cell.angle_beta   90.00
_cell.angle_gamma   90.00
#
_symmetry.space_group_name_H-M   'P 1'
#
loop_
_entity.id
_entity.type
_entity.pdbx_description
1 polymer ?
#
loop_
_entity_poly.entity_id
_entity_poly.type
_entity_poly.pdbx_seq_one_letter_code
_entity_poly.pdbx_strand_id
1 'polypeptide(L)'
;MRWASRSALARELRLWLQFHNEVTGVTVEDWVAIPAYRADLEARLGSTGCDALKQAVTAQLPTMNRDARVVFDNFLKIIQRTKNR
;
A
#
# COMPACT_ATOMS: atom_id res chain seq x y z
N MET A 1 -3.74 28.33 44.20
CA MET A 1 -4.85 27.79 43.40
C MET A 1 -4.68 28.23 41.95
N ARG A 2 -4.20 27.36 41.05
CA ARG A 2 -4.31 27.52 39.59
C ARG A 2 -4.11 26.15 38.93
N TRP A 3 -5.22 25.53 38.57
CA TRP A 3 -5.28 24.46 37.60
C TRP A 3 -4.92 25.05 36.22
N ALA A 4 -3.79 24.66 35.65
CA ALA A 4 -3.54 24.85 34.23
C ALA A 4 -3.89 23.54 33.53
N SER A 5 -5.04 23.57 32.85
CA SER A 5 -5.58 22.49 32.04
C SER A 5 -4.53 21.95 31.07
N ARG A 6 -4.10 20.70 31.27
CA ARG A 6 -3.41 19.95 30.22
C ARG A 6 -4.48 19.56 29.21
N SER A 7 -4.75 20.41 28.21
CA SER A 7 -5.39 19.94 26.99
C SER A 7 -4.38 19.04 26.28
N ALA A 8 -4.46 17.75 26.56
CA ALA A 8 -3.80 16.73 25.76
C ALA A 8 -4.43 16.82 24.36
N LEU A 9 -3.73 17.46 23.42
CA LEU A 9 -4.06 17.35 22.01
C LEU A 9 -4.07 15.86 21.68
N ALA A 10 -5.23 15.34 21.31
CA ALA A 10 -5.35 13.98 20.79
C ALA A 10 -4.39 13.86 19.60
N ARG A 11 -3.39 12.96 19.70
CA ARG A 11 -2.47 12.69 18.59
C ARG A 11 -3.26 11.96 17.51
N GLU A 12 -3.56 12.66 16.44
CA GLU A 12 -4.15 12.05 15.27
C GLU A 12 -3.09 11.22 14.53
N LEU A 13 -3.42 9.96 14.24
CA LEU A 13 -2.59 9.06 13.46
C LEU A 13 -3.18 8.95 12.06
N ARG A 14 -2.39 9.33 11.04
CA ARG A 14 -2.78 9.27 9.63
C ARG A 14 -1.72 8.50 8.85
N LEU A 15 -2.15 7.54 8.04
CA LEU A 15 -1.30 6.76 7.12
C LEU A 15 -1.95 6.78 5.74
N TRP A 16 -1.18 7.09 4.71
CA TRP A 16 -1.62 7.14 3.32
C TRP A 16 -0.53 6.53 2.43
N LEU A 17 -0.93 5.78 1.40
CA LEU A 17 -0.03 5.19 0.41
C LEU A 17 -0.51 5.60 -0.99
N GLN A 18 0.42 6.04 -1.84
CA GLN A 18 0.11 6.42 -3.22
C GLN A 18 0.10 5.22 -4.18
N PHE A 19 0.79 4.15 -3.80
CA PHE A 19 0.94 2.93 -4.60
C PHE A 19 0.30 1.75 -3.90
N HIS A 20 0.00 0.72 -4.68
CA HIS A 20 -0.47 -0.57 -4.19
C HIS A 20 0.73 -1.33 -3.58
N ASN A 21 0.77 -1.44 -2.25
CA ASN A 21 1.78 -2.25 -1.58
C ASN A 21 1.29 -3.69 -1.35
N GLU A 22 -0.01 -3.93 -1.54
CA GLU A 22 -0.72 -5.20 -1.34
C GLU A 22 -0.71 -6.13 -2.57
N VAL A 23 0.13 -5.83 -3.57
CA VAL A 23 0.21 -6.55 -4.84
C VAL A 23 0.55 -8.02 -4.60
N THR A 24 -0.13 -8.91 -5.34
CA THR A 24 0.08 -10.36 -5.32
C THR A 24 0.56 -10.86 -6.68
N GLY A 25 0.88 -12.14 -6.79
CA GLY A 25 1.35 -12.75 -8.04
C GLY A 25 0.35 -12.68 -9.20
N VAL A 26 -0.95 -12.55 -8.90
CA VAL A 26 -2.03 -12.50 -9.89
C VAL A 26 -2.53 -11.08 -10.17
N THR A 27 -2.13 -10.08 -9.37
CA THR A 27 -2.71 -8.73 -9.43
C THR A 27 -2.60 -8.09 -10.82
N VAL A 28 -1.46 -8.24 -11.50
CA VAL A 28 -1.30 -7.69 -12.86
C VAL A 28 -2.17 -8.44 -13.87
N GLU A 29 -2.31 -9.76 -13.70
CA GLU A 29 -3.16 -10.59 -14.58
C GLU A 29 -4.63 -10.21 -14.42
N ASP A 30 -5.09 -10.03 -13.18
CA ASP A 30 -6.45 -9.60 -12.86
C ASP A 30 -6.76 -8.21 -13.46
N TRP A 31 -5.79 -7.28 -13.43
CA TRP A 31 -5.96 -5.98 -14.08
C TRP A 31 -6.05 -6.10 -15.59
N VAL A 32 -5.17 -6.88 -16.22
CA VAL A 32 -5.13 -7.05 -17.68
C VAL A 32 -6.34 -7.83 -18.21
N ALA A 33 -6.98 -8.66 -17.37
CA ALA A 33 -8.22 -9.36 -17.72
C ALA A 33 -9.40 -8.38 -17.94
N ILE A 34 -9.34 -7.16 -17.40
CA ILE A 34 -10.34 -6.12 -17.60
C ILE A 34 -9.97 -5.31 -18.86
N PRO A 35 -10.80 -5.33 -19.94
CA PRO A 35 -10.43 -4.69 -21.21
C PRO A 35 -10.09 -3.20 -21.11
N ALA A 36 -10.81 -2.45 -20.27
CA ALA A 36 -10.55 -1.02 -20.06
C ALA A 36 -9.19 -0.79 -19.39
N TYR A 37 -8.84 -1.58 -18.38
CA TYR A 37 -7.55 -1.45 -17.69
C TYR A 37 -6.39 -1.89 -18.58
N ARG A 38 -6.59 -2.94 -19.37
CA ARG A 38 -5.61 -3.35 -20.38
C ARG A 38 -5.34 -2.23 -21.37
N ALA A 39 -6.39 -1.63 -21.94
CA ALA A 39 -6.25 -0.54 -22.90
C ALA A 39 -5.50 0.66 -22.28
N ASP A 40 -5.84 1.03 -21.04
CA ASP A 40 -5.17 2.12 -20.31
C ASP A 40 -3.69 1.80 -20.01
N LEU A 41 -3.38 0.56 -19.64
CA LEU A 41 -2.01 0.09 -19.40
C LEU A 41 -1.20 0.09 -20.70
N GLU A 42 -1.74 -0.44 -21.79
CA GLU A 42 -1.08 -0.46 -23.10
C GLU A 42 -0.88 0.95 -23.67
N ALA A 43 -1.82 1.88 -23.44
CA ALA A 43 -1.67 3.29 -23.83
C ALA A 43 -0.53 3.99 -23.08
N ARG A 44 -0.25 3.61 -21.83
CA ARG A 44 0.78 4.22 -20.98
C ARG A 44 2.14 3.53 -21.09
N LEU A 45 2.15 2.21 -21.28
CA LEU A 45 3.34 1.36 -21.19
C LEU A 45 3.77 0.78 -22.54
N GLY A 46 2.95 0.94 -23.58
CA GLY A 46 3.14 0.32 -24.89
C GLY A 46 2.51 -1.07 -25.01
N SER A 47 2.47 -1.61 -26.22
CA SER A 47 1.80 -2.88 -26.55
C SER A 47 2.39 -4.11 -25.84
N THR A 48 3.66 -4.06 -25.43
CA THR A 48 4.33 -5.10 -24.62
C THR A 48 4.39 -4.75 -23.13
N GLY A 49 3.83 -3.60 -22.75
CA GLY A 49 3.95 -3.02 -21.41
C GLY A 49 3.30 -3.85 -20.31
N CYS A 50 2.18 -4.52 -20.60
CA CYS A 50 1.50 -5.41 -19.65
C CYS A 50 2.37 -6.61 -19.25
N ASP A 51 3.02 -7.24 -20.23
CA ASP A 51 3.90 -8.40 -19.98
C ASP A 51 5.17 -7.97 -19.24
N ALA A 52 5.76 -6.84 -19.63
CA ALA A 52 6.92 -6.27 -18.95
C ALA A 52 6.60 -5.91 -17.48
N LEU A 53 5.43 -5.31 -17.23
CA LEU A 53 4.95 -5.00 -15.90
C LEU A 53 4.78 -6.26 -15.06
N LYS A 54 4.15 -7.31 -15.61
CA LYS A 54 3.98 -8.60 -14.94
C LYS A 54 5.33 -9.22 -14.55
N GLN A 55 6.29 -9.23 -15.46
CA GLN A 55 7.63 -9.77 -15.19
C GLN A 55 8.35 -8.97 -14.10
N ALA A 56 8.30 -7.65 -14.17
CA ALA A 56 8.92 -6.77 -13.17
C ALA A 56 8.29 -6.96 -11.78
N VAL A 57 6.96 -7.00 -11.70
CA VAL A 57 6.24 -7.28 -10.45
C VAL A 57 6.60 -8.65 -9.92
N THR A 58 6.57 -9.69 -10.75
CA THR A 58 6.92 -11.07 -10.35
C THR A 58 8.33 -11.14 -9.77
N ALA A 59 9.31 -10.48 -10.40
CA ALA A 59 10.69 -10.45 -9.93
C ALA A 59 10.85 -9.73 -8.58
N GLN A 60 10.03 -8.71 -8.30
CA GLN A 60 10.10 -7.93 -7.06
C GLN A 60 9.12 -8.36 -5.97
N LEU A 61 8.20 -9.28 -6.28
CA LEU A 61 7.10 -9.67 -5.40
C LEU A 61 7.56 -10.12 -4.00
N PRO A 62 8.64 -10.92 -3.83
CA PRO A 62 9.11 -11.27 -2.48
C PRO A 62 9.51 -10.05 -1.66
N THR A 63 10.19 -9.09 -2.29
CA THR A 63 10.64 -7.84 -1.67
C THR A 63 9.45 -6.96 -1.29
N MET A 64 8.49 -6.80 -2.21
CA MET A 64 7.26 -6.02 -1.99
C MET A 64 6.42 -6.61 -0.85
N ASN A 65 6.19 -7.92 -0.85
CA ASN A 65 5.40 -8.58 0.20
C ASN A 65 6.02 -8.43 1.59
N ARG A 66 7.35 -8.57 1.69
CA ARG A 66 8.08 -8.31 2.95
C ARG A 66 7.88 -6.87 3.40
N ASP A 67 8.04 -5.88 2.53
CA ASP A 67 7.88 -4.47 2.90
C ASP A 67 6.43 -4.14 3.30
N ALA A 68 5.46 -4.64 2.54
CA ALA A 68 4.05 -4.49 2.85
C ALA A 68 3.73 -5.04 4.25
N ARG A 69 4.29 -6.20 4.59
CA ARG A 69 4.15 -6.79 5.92
C ARG A 69 4.76 -5.91 7.01
N VAL A 70 5.95 -5.35 6.78
CA VAL A 70 6.60 -4.45 7.75
C VAL A 70 5.75 -3.21 8.00
N VAL A 71 5.24 -2.58 6.94
CA VAL A 71 4.36 -1.40 7.04
C VAL A 71 3.10 -1.74 7.84
N PHE A 72 2.46 -2.87 7.50
CA PHE A 72 1.24 -3.33 8.17
C PHE A 72 1.45 -3.65 9.66
N ASP A 73 2.49 -4.41 10.00
CA ASP A 73 2.80 -4.78 11.39
C ASP A 73 3.12 -3.54 12.24
N ASN A 74 3.86 -2.58 11.67
CA ASN A 74 4.16 -1.33 12.36
C ASN A 74 2.90 -0.50 12.59
N PHE A 75 2.00 -0.43 11.60
CA PHE A 75 0.72 0.24 11.74
C PHE A 75 -0.13 -0.39 12.85
N LEU A 76 -0.24 -1.73 12.89
CA LEU A 76 -0.95 -2.44 13.95
C LEU A 76 -0.35 -2.20 15.34
N LYS A 77 0.98 -2.23 15.47
CA LYS A 77 1.68 -1.91 16.73
C LYS A 77 1.34 -0.50 17.21
N ILE A 78 1.29 0.48 16.30
CA ILE A 78 0.92 1.86 16.64
C ILE A 78 -0.52 1.92 17.13
N ILE A 79 -1.47 1.29 16.42
CA ILE A 79 -2.88 1.25 16.83
C ILE A 79 -3.06 0.61 18.21
N GLN A 80 -2.42 -0.54 18.45
CA GLN A 80 -2.50 -1.24 19.73
C GLN A 80 -1.96 -0.39 20.89
N ARG A 81 -0.82 0.29 20.69
CA ARG A 81 -0.23 1.19 21.69
C ARG A 81 -1.11 2.41 21.98
N THR A 82 -1.93 2.83 21.02
CA THR A 82 -2.90 3.92 21.23
C THR A 82 -4.14 3.45 21.97
N LYS A 83 -4.60 2.22 21.76
CA LYS A 83 -5.74 1.63 22.49
C LYS A 83 -5.45 1.36 23.97
N ASN A 84 -4.20 1.00 24.31
CA ASN A 84 -3.79 0.67 25.67
C ASN A 84 -3.34 1.88 26.51
N ARG A 85 -3.66 3.10 26.07
CA ARG A 85 -3.41 4.36 26.78
C ARG A 85 -4.73 4.94 27.28
#